data_AF-A0A929X9T2-F1
#
_entry.id   AF-A0A929X9T2-F1
#
_cell.length_a   1.000
_cell.length_b   1.000
_cell.length_c   1.000
_cell.angle_alpha   90.00
_cell.angle_beta   90.00
_cell.angle_gamma   90.00
#
_symmetry.space_group_name_H-M   'P 1'
#
loop_
_entity.id
_entity.type
_entity.pdbx_description
1 polymer ?
#
loop_
_entity_poly.entity_id
_entity_poly.type
_entity_poly.pdbx_seq_one_letter_code
_entity_poly.pdbx_strand_id
1 'polypeptide(L)' 'QYAVSYIIDSAPFKQGRFSPASHIRIVSPEHFREEPVEEVLIVAPGYTEEIAGIIRRDFQPKPRILALRGERITELA' A
#
# COMPACT_ATOMS: atom_id res chain seq x y z
N GLN A 1 -11.52 -9.36 12.82
CA GLN A 1 -10.17 -8.94 13.24
C GLN A 1 -9.43 -8.51 11.98
N TYR A 2 -9.38 -7.22 11.68
CA TYR A 2 -8.79 -6.74 10.43
C TYR A 2 -7.26 -6.70 10.58
N ALA A 3 -6.59 -7.72 10.08
CA ALA A 3 -5.14 -7.77 9.98
C ALA A 3 -4.69 -7.09 8.69
N VAL A 4 -3.58 -6.35 8.72
CA VAL A 4 -2.93 -5.84 7.51
C VAL A 4 -2.32 -7.02 6.76
N SER A 5 -2.74 -7.25 5.51
CA SER A 5 -2.29 -8.40 4.70
C SER A 5 -0.79 -8.34 4.38
N TYR A 6 -0.31 -7.18 3.92
CA TYR A 6 1.09 -6.92 3.56
C TYR A 6 1.35 -5.42 3.41
N ILE A 7 2.62 -5.03 3.33
CA ILE A 7 3.08 -3.67 3.01
C ILE A 7 3.66 -3.69 1.59
N ILE A 8 3.21 -2.77 0.73
CA ILE A 8 3.77 -2.59 -0.61
C ILE A 8 4.85 -1.51 -0.56
N ASP A 9 6.06 -1.83 -1.03
CA ASP A 9 7.15 -0.86 -1.16
C ASP A 9 7.98 -1.11 -2.43
N SER A 10 8.29 -0.04 -3.18
CA SER A 10 9.04 -0.13 -4.43
C SER A 10 10.55 -0.32 -4.22
N ALA A 11 11.09 -0.06 -3.03
CA ALA A 11 12.51 -0.18 -2.74
C ALA A 11 12.94 -1.66 -2.66
N PRO A 12 13.79 -2.16 -3.59
CA PRO A 12 14.09 -3.58 -3.69
C PRO A 12 14.70 -4.18 -2.41
N PHE A 13 15.51 -3.39 -1.68
CA PHE A 13 16.17 -3.87 -0.47
C PHE A 13 15.23 -4.17 0.71
N LYS A 14 13.99 -3.67 0.67
CA LYS A 14 12.96 -3.94 1.69
C LYS A 14 12.14 -5.18 1.38
N GLN A 15 12.03 -5.57 0.11
CA GLN A 15 11.17 -6.66 -0.35
C GLN A 15 11.68 -8.00 0.19
N GLY A 16 10.76 -8.90 0.54
CA GLY A 16 11.08 -10.19 1.17
C GLY A 16 11.49 -10.07 2.65
N ARG A 17 11.48 -8.87 3.23
CA ARG A 17 11.67 -8.63 4.67
C ARG A 17 10.33 -8.36 5.36
N PHE A 18 10.39 -8.15 6.66
CA PHE A 18 9.23 -7.84 7.51
C PHE A 18 9.39 -6.48 8.17
N SER A 19 8.27 -5.78 8.38
CA SER A 19 8.26 -4.53 9.14
C SER A 19 8.65 -4.76 10.60
N PRO A 20 9.35 -3.81 11.22
CA PRO A 20 9.65 -3.87 12.64
C PRO A 20 8.36 -3.85 13.47
N ALA A 21 8.40 -4.49 14.64
CA ALA A 21 7.32 -4.65 15.62
C ALA A 21 6.10 -5.46 15.13
N SER A 22 5.46 -5.06 14.03
CA SER A 22 4.24 -5.71 13.52
C SER A 22 4.49 -6.99 12.71
N HIS A 23 5.73 -7.22 12.25
CA HIS A 23 6.11 -8.39 11.47
C HIS A 23 5.24 -8.61 10.23
N ILE A 24 4.83 -7.53 9.56
CA ILE A 24 4.07 -7.58 8.31
C ILE A 24 5.04 -7.73 7.14
N ARG A 25 4.74 -8.64 6.21
CA ARG A 25 5.59 -8.89 5.03
C ARG A 25 5.62 -7.65 4.13
N ILE A 26 6.82 -7.30 3.65
CA ILE A 26 7.02 -6.22 2.68
C ILE A 26 7.19 -6.85 1.28
N VAL A 27 6.35 -6.44 0.35
CA VAL A 27 6.26 -6.98 -1.01
C VAL A 27 6.47 -5.89 -2.06
N SER A 28 6.79 -6.30 -3.29
CA SER A 28 6.83 -5.39 -4.44
C SER A 28 5.42 -4.98 -4.88
N PRO A 29 5.26 -3.89 -5.66
CA PRO A 29 3.97 -3.55 -6.25
C PRO A 29 3.35 -4.65 -7.13
N GLU A 30 4.19 -5.53 -7.70
CA GLU A 30 3.73 -6.62 -8.55
C GLU A 30 2.91 -7.68 -7.80
N HIS A 31 3.15 -7.85 -6.50
CA HIS A 31 2.45 -8.81 -5.63
C HIS A 31 0.93 -8.57 -5.61
N PHE A 32 0.49 -7.33 -5.82
CA PHE A 32 -0.95 -7.01 -5.89
C PHE A 32 -1.67 -7.81 -7.00
N ARG A 33 -0.98 -8.18 -8.09
CA ARG A 33 -1.58 -8.98 -9.16
C ARG A 33 -1.86 -10.42 -8.73
N GLU A 34 -1.05 -10.96 -7.83
CA GLU A 34 -1.17 -12.32 -7.33
C GLU A 34 -2.19 -12.40 -6.19
N GLU A 35 -2.19 -11.38 -5.32
CA GLU A 35 -3.04 -11.33 -4.13
C GLU A 35 -3.64 -9.92 -4.00
N PRO A 36 -4.68 -9.58 -4.79
CA PRO A 36 -5.29 -8.25 -4.74
C PRO A 36 -6.04 -8.03 -3.42
N VAL A 37 -6.13 -6.77 -3.00
CA VAL A 37 -6.87 -6.33 -1.81
C VAL A 37 -7.94 -5.31 -2.18
N GLU A 38 -8.98 -5.22 -1.34
CA GLU A 38 -10.08 -4.27 -1.54
C GLU A 38 -9.68 -2.82 -1.21
N GLU A 39 -8.72 -2.63 -0.32
CA GLU A 39 -8.31 -1.31 0.19
C GLU A 39 -6.79 -1.21 0.32
N VAL A 40 -6.25 -0.03 -0.04
CA VAL A 40 -4.84 0.33 0.15
C VAL A 40 -4.75 1.61 0.95
N LEU A 41 -4.02 1.58 2.07
CA LEU A 41 -3.70 2.76 2.87
C LEU A 41 -2.29 3.25 2.56
N ILE A 42 -2.17 4.46 2.01
CA ILE A 42 -0.90 5.13 1.75
C ILE A 42 -0.41 5.82 3.03
N VAL A 43 0.72 5.36 3.56
CA VAL A 43 1.40 5.91 4.75
C VAL A 43 2.75 6.55 4.35
N ALA A 44 2.74 7.28 3.22
CA ALA A 44 3.91 7.94 2.66
C ALA A 44 3.53 9.38 2.26
N PRO A 45 3.38 10.30 3.24
CA PRO A 45 2.74 11.59 3.01
C PRO A 45 3.39 12.41 1.89
N GLY A 46 4.72 12.39 1.78
CA GLY A 46 5.48 13.11 0.74
C GLY A 46 5.31 12.57 -0.69
N TYR A 47 4.73 11.38 -0.87
CA TYR A 47 4.57 10.70 -2.17
C TYR A 47 3.12 10.31 -2.44
N THR A 48 2.17 10.83 -1.67
CA THR A 48 0.77 10.36 -1.68
C THR A 48 0.14 10.39 -3.07
N GLU A 49 0.22 11.51 -3.79
CA GLU A 49 -0.42 11.66 -5.10
C GLU A 49 0.26 10.81 -6.18
N GLU A 50 1.59 10.71 -6.14
CA GLU A 50 2.34 9.87 -7.07
C GLU A 50 1.97 8.39 -6.89
N ILE A 51 1.97 7.90 -5.65
CA ILE A 51 1.59 6.52 -5.31
C ILE A 51 0.15 6.25 -5.72
N ALA A 52 -0.78 7.17 -5.42
CA ALA A 52 -2.17 7.03 -5.81
C ALA A 52 -2.32 6.98 -7.34
N GLY A 53 -1.54 7.76 -8.10
CA GLY A 53 -1.48 7.71 -9.55
C GLY A 53 -1.00 6.36 -10.09
N ILE A 54 0.05 5.79 -9.48
CA ILE A 54 0.56 4.45 -9.80
C ILE A 54 -0.50 3.38 -9.55
N ILE A 55 -1.14 3.40 -8.38
CA ILE A 55 -2.20 2.43 -8.04
C ILE A 55 -3.36 2.54 -9.03
N ARG A 56 -3.86 3.76 -9.31
CA ARG A 56 -4.94 3.97 -10.27
C ARG A 56 -4.58 3.52 -11.69
N ARG A 57 -3.31 3.57 -12.08
CA ARG A 57 -2.85 3.12 -13.39
C ARG A 57 -2.70 1.59 -13.44
N ASP A 58 -1.97 1.03 -12.49
CA ASP A 58 -1.38 -0.31 -12.63
C ASP A 58 -2.15 -1.41 -11.91
N PHE A 59 -2.92 -1.09 -10.86
CA PHE A 59 -3.56 -2.12 -10.03
C PHE A 59 -4.91 -2.53 -10.62
N GLN A 60 -5.16 -3.84 -10.70
CA GLN A 60 -6.45 -4.42 -11.08
C GLN A 60 -6.73 -5.67 -10.22
N PRO A 61 -7.94 -5.83 -9.66
CA PRO A 61 -9.04 -4.85 -9.63
C PRO A 61 -8.66 -3.54 -8.91
N LYS A 62 -9.40 -2.45 -9.15
CA LYS A 62 -9.12 -1.15 -8.52
C LYS A 62 -9.45 -1.21 -7.02
N PRO A 63 -8.47 -1.05 -6.12
CA PRO A 63 -8.75 -0.96 -4.69
C PRO A 63 -9.30 0.42 -4.34
N ARG A 64 -9.97 0.54 -3.20
CA ARG A 64 -10.19 1.84 -2.54
C ARG A 64 -8.84 2.39 -2.10
N ILE A 65 -8.58 3.65 -2.41
CA ILE A 65 -7.31 4.30 -2.08
C ILE A 65 -7.55 5.22 -0.89
N LEU A 66 -6.94 4.91 0.25
CA LEU A 66 -6.93 5.72 1.45
C LEU A 66 -5.54 6.33 1.63
N ALA A 67 -5.46 7.50 2.25
CA ALA A 67 -4.19 8.11 2.61
C ALA A 67 -4.23 8.67 4.02
N LEU A 68 -3.11 8.50 4.75
CA LEU A 68 -2.89 9.17 6.02
C LEU A 68 -2.43 10.61 5.77
N ARG A 69 -3.27 11.58 6.10
CA ARG A 69 -2.98 13.02 6.02
C ARG A 69 -2.98 13.63 7.43
N GLY A 70 -1.78 13.88 7.96
CA GLY A 70 -1.62 14.23 9.38
C GLY A 70 -2.10 13.06 10.25
N GLU A 71 -3.08 13.31 11.11
CA GLU A 71 -3.67 12.30 12.00
C GLU A 71 -4.97 11.69 11.46
N ARG A 72 -5.36 12.01 10.22
CA ARG A 72 -6.64 11.58 9.62
C ARG A 72 -6.42 10.66 8.44
N ILE A 73 -7.28 9.66 8.32
CA ILE A 73 -7.39 8.83 7.12
C ILE A 73 -8.43 9.48 6.20
N THR A 74 -8.11 9.61 4.91
CA THR A 74 -9.01 10.17 3.90
C THR A 74 -9.00 9.30 2.67
N GLU A 75 -10.18 9.02 2.13
CA GLU A 75 -10.34 8.34 0.84
C GLU A 75 -10.01 9.30 -0.30
N LEU A 76 -9.19 8.83 -1.24
CA LEU A 76 -8.82 9.55 -2.44
C LEU A 76 -9.75 9.10 -3.58
N ALA A 77 -10.64 9.99 -4.00
CA ALA A 77 -11.48 9.80 -5.18
C ALA A 77 -10.64 9.74 -6.47
#